data_AF-A0A2M9TI01-F1
#
_entry.id   AF-A0A2M9TI01-F1
#
_cell.length_a   1.000
_cell.length_b   1.000
_cell.length_c   1.000
_cell.angle_alpha   90.00
_cell.angle_beta   90.00
_cell.angle_gamma   90.00
#
_symmetry.space_group_name_H-M   'P 1'
#
loop_
_entity.id
_entity.type
_entity.pdbx_description
1 polymer ?
#
loop_
_entity_poly.entity_id
_entity_poly.type
_entity_poly.pdbx_seq_one_letter_code
_entity_poly.pdbx_strand_id
1 'polypeptide(L)'
;MKHAEKRVVNQTQSLAPCVGGLCLDVVDELAPMRWVNPITQRYYSARLVLNLFGQWELQQVWGSLTSRRGRLRYVPLAGLNEGRQQLTTLARLRRLRGYIEQPLSSSFSGT
;
A
#
# COMPACT_ATOMS: atom_id res chain seq x y z
N MET A 1 45.24 -22.74 7.92
CA MET A 1 44.56 -21.73 8.75
C MET A 1 43.23 -21.37 8.10
N LYS A 2 42.14 -21.82 8.74
CA LYS A 2 40.73 -21.37 8.74
C LYS A 2 40.10 -20.90 7.43
N HIS A 3 39.34 -21.81 6.81
CA HIS A 3 38.21 -21.49 5.94
C HIS A 3 37.15 -20.72 6.74
N ALA A 4 36.63 -19.63 6.19
CA ALA A 4 35.54 -18.86 6.77
C ALA A 4 34.35 -18.84 5.81
N GLU A 5 33.56 -19.91 5.91
CA GLU A 5 32.16 -20.00 5.54
C GLU A 5 31.35 -18.94 6.28
N LYS A 6 30.54 -18.12 5.59
CA LYS A 6 29.32 -17.51 6.16
C LYS A 6 28.20 -17.30 5.14
N ARG A 7 27.22 -18.20 5.26
CA ARG A 7 25.79 -17.91 5.46
C ARG A 7 25.00 -17.41 4.25
N VAL A 8 24.53 -18.38 3.46
CA VAL A 8 23.27 -18.29 2.71
C VAL A 8 22.17 -17.87 3.70
N VAL A 9 21.62 -16.67 3.51
CA VAL A 9 20.47 -16.20 4.28
C VAL A 9 19.26 -16.97 3.75
N ASN A 10 18.82 -17.96 4.52
CA ASN A 10 17.63 -18.74 4.24
C ASN A 10 16.43 -17.82 4.07
N GLN A 11 15.89 -17.80 2.85
CA GLN A 11 14.56 -17.30 2.54
C GLN A 11 13.56 -18.16 3.32
N THR A 12 13.06 -17.65 4.43
CA THR A 12 11.90 -18.21 5.10
C THR A 12 10.69 -18.02 4.19
N GLN A 13 10.37 -19.06 3.42
CA GLN A 13 9.11 -19.16 2.70
C GLN A 13 7.97 -19.18 3.72
N SER A 14 7.20 -18.09 3.76
CA SER A 14 5.99 -17.98 4.58
C SER A 14 4.89 -18.81 3.93
N LEU A 15 4.54 -19.94 4.55
CA LEU A 15 3.39 -20.77 4.17
C LEU A 15 2.12 -20.12 4.73
N ALA A 16 1.55 -19.16 4.01
CA ALA A 16 0.25 -18.57 4.31
C ALA A 16 -0.89 -19.36 3.62
N PRO A 17 -2.08 -19.49 4.24
CA PRO A 17 -3.18 -20.27 3.67
C PRO A 17 -3.75 -19.57 2.43
N CYS A 18 -3.63 -20.22 1.28
CA CYS A 18 -4.25 -19.80 0.04
C CYS A 18 -5.75 -20.13 0.08
N VAL A 19 -6.61 -19.11 0.05
CA VAL A 19 -8.05 -19.26 -0.19
C VAL A 19 -8.33 -18.69 -1.58
N GLY A 20 -8.77 -19.54 -2.52
CA GLY A 20 -9.24 -19.10 -3.83
C GLY A 20 -8.17 -18.68 -4.85
N GLY A 21 -6.91 -19.11 -4.69
CA GLY A 21 -5.85 -18.87 -5.67
C GLY A 21 -5.18 -17.49 -5.58
N LEU A 22 -5.52 -16.68 -4.57
CA LEU A 22 -4.79 -15.48 -4.19
C LEU A 22 -4.27 -15.65 -2.78
N CYS A 23 -2.95 -15.59 -2.63
CA CYS A 23 -2.30 -15.68 -1.33
C CYS A 23 -2.64 -14.42 -0.50
N LEU A 24 -2.85 -14.57 0.81
CA LEU A 24 -3.27 -13.49 1.73
C LEU A 24 -2.27 -12.31 1.78
N ASP A 25 -1.02 -12.54 1.43
CA ASP A 25 0.03 -11.52 1.25
C ASP A 25 -0.25 -10.59 0.06
N VAL A 26 -0.83 -11.10 -1.03
CA VAL A 26 -1.17 -10.27 -2.20
C VAL A 26 -2.33 -9.33 -1.90
N VAL A 27 -3.35 -9.77 -1.16
CA VAL A 27 -4.51 -8.93 -0.84
C VAL A 27 -4.18 -7.82 0.15
N ASP A 28 -3.23 -8.03 1.07
CA ASP A 28 -2.74 -6.98 1.98
C ASP A 28 -1.93 -5.91 1.21
N GLU A 29 -1.13 -6.32 0.23
CA GLU A 29 -0.36 -5.40 -0.62
C GLU A 29 -1.21 -4.56 -1.59
N LEU A 30 -2.42 -5.03 -1.90
CA LEU A 30 -3.40 -4.31 -2.71
C LEU A 30 -4.35 -3.46 -1.86
N ALA A 31 -4.31 -3.62 -0.53
CA ALA A 31 -5.15 -2.87 0.38
C ALA A 31 -4.78 -1.37 0.32
N PRO A 32 -5.78 -0.47 0.33
CA PRO A 32 -5.50 0.95 0.26
C PRO A 32 -4.90 1.47 1.56
N MET A 33 -3.69 2.01 1.46
CA MET A 33 -3.15 2.89 2.48
C MET A 33 -3.96 4.20 2.48
N ARG A 34 -4.29 4.68 3.68
CA ARG A 34 -5.10 5.88 3.89
C ARG A 34 -4.40 6.79 4.87
N TRP A 35 -4.41 8.08 4.59
CA TRP A 35 -3.88 9.09 5.47
C TRP A 35 -4.83 10.28 5.57
N VAL A 36 -4.91 10.86 6.77
CA VAL A 36 -5.70 12.05 7.05
C VAL A 36 -4.81 13.11 7.67
N ASN A 37 -4.90 14.34 7.18
CA ASN A 37 -4.32 15.50 7.83
C ASN A 37 -5.43 16.18 8.65
N PRO A 38 -5.39 16.10 10.00
CA PRO A 38 -6.46 16.63 10.86
C PRO A 38 -6.48 18.15 10.90
N ILE A 39 -5.35 18.82 10.63
CA ILE A 39 -5.27 20.29 10.66
C ILE A 39 -5.95 20.89 9.42
N THR A 40 -5.61 20.36 8.24
CA THR A 40 -6.13 20.85 6.95
C THR A 40 -7.43 20.18 6.53
N GLN A 41 -7.91 19.19 7.29
CA GLN A 41 -9.10 18.40 7.00
C GLN A 41 -9.06 17.79 5.59
N ARG A 42 -7.92 17.19 5.24
CA ARG A 42 -7.70 16.54 3.94
C ARG A 42 -7.43 15.06 4.10
N TYR A 43 -7.91 14.28 3.15
CA TYR A 43 -7.58 12.86 3.04
C TYR A 43 -6.72 12.59 1.81
N TYR A 44 -5.93 11.54 1.90
CA TYR A 44 -5.15 10.97 0.83
C TYR A 44 -5.21 9.45 0.93
N SER A 45 -5.36 8.75 -0.19
CA SER A 45 -5.30 7.28 -0.24
C SER A 45 -4.51 6.84 -1.46
N ALA A 46 -3.77 5.76 -1.31
CA ALA A 46 -3.05 5.15 -2.42
C ALA A 46 -3.12 3.62 -2.33
N ARG A 47 -3.19 2.95 -3.49
CA ARG A 47 -3.10 1.48 -3.61
C ARG A 47 -2.52 1.08 -4.96
N LEU A 48 -1.90 -0.09 -4.98
CA LEU A 48 -1.50 -0.74 -6.22
C LEU A 48 -2.70 -1.47 -6.82
N VAL A 49 -2.86 -1.35 -8.13
CA VAL A 49 -3.92 -2.03 -8.89
C VAL A 49 -3.35 -2.54 -10.20
N LEU A 50 -3.96 -3.61 -10.74
CA LEU A 50 -3.78 -3.98 -12.13
C LEU A 50 -4.86 -3.29 -12.95
N ASN A 51 -4.48 -2.68 -14.07
CA ASN A 51 -5.43 -2.14 -15.03
C ASN A 51 -6.05 -3.26 -15.89
N LEU A 52 -6.94 -2.87 -16.81
CA LEU A 52 -7.66 -3.81 -17.68
C LEU A 52 -6.75 -4.66 -18.59
N PHE A 53 -5.49 -4.24 -18.77
CA PHE A 53 -4.49 -4.93 -19.59
C PHE A 53 -3.47 -5.70 -18.74
N GLY A 54 -3.71 -5.84 -17.44
CA GLY A 54 -2.79 -6.52 -16.52
C GLY A 54 -1.51 -5.74 -16.24
N GLN A 55 -1.47 -4.44 -16.52
CA GLN A 55 -0.33 -3.59 -16.20
C GLN A 55 -0.51 -2.98 -14.81
N TRP A 56 0.59 -2.82 -14.07
CA TRP A 56 0.56 -2.22 -12.74
C TRP A 56 0.33 -0.71 -12.81
N GLU A 57 -0.55 -0.21 -11.94
CA GLU A 57 -0.79 1.21 -11.75
C GLU A 57 -0.88 1.53 -10.25
N LEU A 58 -0.39 2.72 -9.89
CA LEU A 58 -0.62 3.31 -8.57
C LEU A 58 -1.85 4.20 -8.65
N GLN A 59 -2.95 3.78 -8.02
CA GLN A 59 -4.12 4.61 -7.83
C GLN A 59 -3.88 5.57 -6.67
N GLN A 60 -4.12 6.86 -6.89
CA GLN A 60 -4.02 7.92 -5.89
C GLN A 60 -5.33 8.69 -5.82
N VAL A 61 -5.91 8.81 -4.63
CA VAL A 61 -7.14 9.57 -4.37
C VAL A 61 -6.87 10.61 -3.30
N TRP A 62 -7.34 11.83 -3.48
CA TRP A 62 -7.22 12.87 -2.45
C TRP A 62 -8.36 13.87 -2.52
N GLY A 63 -8.62 14.54 -1.40
CA GLY A 63 -9.70 15.51 -1.32
C GLY A 63 -9.80 16.20 0.02
N SER A 64 -10.85 17.01 0.15
CA SER A 64 -11.25 17.54 1.45
C SER A 64 -12.16 16.55 2.17
N LEU A 65 -12.05 16.46 3.49
CA LEU A 65 -13.03 15.77 4.35
C LEU A 65 -14.32 16.56 4.52
N THR A 66 -14.28 17.88 4.28
CA THR A 66 -15.42 18.79 4.51
C THR A 66 -16.15 19.19 3.22
N SER A 67 -15.75 18.67 2.07
CA SER A 67 -16.39 19.01 0.79
C SER A 67 -16.36 17.83 -0.17
N ARG A 68 -17.26 17.84 -1.15
CA ARG A 68 -17.29 16.83 -2.23
C ARG A 68 -16.18 17.00 -3.28
N ARG A 69 -15.23 17.92 -3.08
CA ARG A 69 -14.11 18.13 -4.00
C ARG A 69 -12.99 17.13 -3.69
N GLY A 70 -12.81 16.19 -4.61
CA GLY A 70 -11.71 15.25 -4.63
C GLY A 70 -11.12 15.10 -6.03
N ARG A 71 -9.99 14.40 -6.13
CA ARG A 71 -9.37 14.00 -7.38
C ARG A 71 -8.87 12.57 -7.27
N LEU A 72 -8.81 11.93 -8.43
CA LEU A 72 -8.30 10.58 -8.64
C LEU A 72 -7.24 10.66 -9.75
N ARG A 73 -6.13 9.96 -9.57
CA ARG A 73 -5.09 9.81 -10.58
C ARG A 73 -4.58 8.36 -10.58
N TYR A 74 -4.31 7.84 -11.76
CA TYR A 74 -3.55 6.62 -11.96
C TYR A 74 -2.14 6.99 -12.45
N VAL A 75 -1.13 6.31 -11.93
CA VAL A 75 0.26 6.45 -12.35
C VAL A 75 0.72 5.08 -12.87
N PRO A 76 1.05 4.94 -14.16
CA PRO A 76 1.58 3.70 -14.70
C PRO A 76 2.87 3.29 -13.98
N LEU A 77 3.04 1.99 -13.75
CA LEU A 77 4.22 1.41 -13.12
C LEU A 77 4.77 0.29 -14.01
N ALA A 78 6.10 0.13 -14.02
CA ALA A 78 6.77 -0.97 -14.68
C ALA A 78 6.58 -2.31 -13.96
N GLY A 79 6.17 -2.29 -12.68
CA GLY A 79 5.86 -3.51 -11.93
C GLY A 79 5.54 -3.27 -10.46
N LEU A 80 5.22 -4.37 -9.77
CA LEU A 80 4.86 -4.38 -8.35
C LEU A 80 5.93 -3.76 -7.45
N ASN A 81 7.21 -4.07 -7.69
CA ASN A 81 8.33 -3.57 -6.87
C ASN A 81 8.47 -2.04 -6.95
N GLU A 82 8.30 -1.45 -8.13
CA GLU A 82 8.27 0.00 -8.29
C GLU A 82 7.09 0.61 -7.50
N GLY A 83 5.92 -0.03 -7.59
CA GLY A 83 4.75 0.35 -6.82
C GLY A 83 5.00 0.38 -5.30
N ARG A 84 5.64 -0.65 -4.75
CA ARG A 84 6.01 -0.73 -3.33
C ARG A 84 6.96 0.41 -2.92
N GLN A 85 7.94 0.72 -3.75
CA GLN A 85 8.86 1.85 -3.51
C GLN A 85 8.13 3.21 -3.53
N GLN A 86 7.20 3.38 -4.48
CA GLN A 86 6.39 4.60 -4.55
C GLN A 86 5.46 4.73 -3.34
N LEU A 87 4.80 3.65 -2.89
CA LEU A 87 3.97 3.66 -1.68
C LEU A 87 4.78 4.04 -0.45
N THR A 88 5.96 3.44 -0.28
CA THR A 88 6.88 3.77 0.83
C THR A 88 7.27 5.26 0.80
N THR A 89 7.58 5.77 -0.40
CA THR A 89 7.91 7.18 -0.60
C THR A 89 6.74 8.10 -0.27
N LEU A 90 5.53 7.76 -0.74
CA LEU A 90 4.31 8.51 -0.45
C LEU A 90 4.01 8.53 1.05
N ALA A 91 4.09 7.39 1.74
CA ALA A 91 3.87 7.28 3.18
C ALA A 91 4.80 8.24 3.94
N ARG A 92 6.09 8.22 3.61
CA ARG A 92 7.09 9.15 4.18
C ARG A 92 6.73 10.61 3.91
N LEU A 93 6.42 10.97 2.66
CA LEU A 93 6.07 12.33 2.29
C LEU A 93 4.76 12.82 2.92
N ARG A 94 3.78 11.92 3.11
CA ARG A 94 2.52 12.22 3.82
C ARG A 94 2.80 12.53 5.28
N ARG A 95 3.59 11.69 5.96
CA ARG A 95 4.00 11.92 7.36
C ARG A 95 4.68 13.28 7.54
N LEU A 96 5.62 13.63 6.66
CA LEU A 96 6.31 14.94 6.70
C LEU A 96 5.36 16.13 6.53
N ARG A 97 4.21 15.94 5.89
CA ARG A 97 3.17 16.97 5.69
C ARG A 97 2.07 16.92 6.76
N GLY A 98 2.31 16.25 7.88
CA GLY A 98 1.37 16.17 9.00
C GLY A 98 0.14 15.29 8.73
N TYR A 99 0.21 14.40 7.74
CA TYR A 99 -0.80 13.37 7.59
C TYR A 99 -0.52 12.21 8.55
N ILE A 100 -1.60 11.65 9.11
CA ILE A 100 -1.60 10.51 10.01
C ILE A 100 -2.21 9.32 9.26
N GLU A 101 -1.50 8.22 9.24
CA GLU A 101 -1.98 6.97 8.65
C GLU A 101 -3.19 6.45 9.40
N GLN A 102 -4.21 6.02 8.67
CA GLN A 102 -5.43 5.47 9.21
C GLN A 102 -5.38 3.95 9.05
N PRO A 103 -5.73 3.19 10.11
CA PRO A 103 -5.83 1.74 9.99
C PRO A 103 -6.89 1.38 8.95
N LEU A 104 -6.67 0.29 8.23
CA LEU A 104 -7.73 -0.37 7.49
C LEU A 104 -8.80 -0.75 8.52
N SER A 105 -9.97 -0.11 8.46
CA SER A 105 -11.05 -0.39 9.40
C SER A 105 -11.55 -1.81 9.14
N SER A 106 -11.11 -2.77 9.96
CA SER A 106 -11.70 -4.11 10.08
C SER A 106 -13.13 -3.94 10.62
N SER A 107 -14.03 -3.65 9.69
CA SER A 107 -15.43 -3.36 10.00
C SER A 107 -16.16 -4.69 10.17
N PHE A 108 -15.96 -5.35 11.30
CA PHE A 108 -16.84 -6.43 11.76
C PHE A 108 -17.07 -6.28 13.25
N SER A 109 -18.05 -5.45 13.59
CA SER A 109 -18.82 -5.59 14.83
C SER A 109 -20.28 -5.75 14.44
N GLY A 110 -20.65 -6.97 14.04
CA GLY A 110 -22.04 -7.39 14.05
C GLY A 110 -22.38 -7.83 15.47
N THR A 111 -23.31 -7.12 16.10
CA THR A 111 -24.12 -7.64 17.21
C THR A 111 -25.22 -8.54 16.69
#